data_AF-A0A813JUT6-F1
#
_entry.id   AF-A0A813JUT6-F1
#
_cell.length_a   1.000
_cell.length_b   1.000
_cell.length_c   1.000
_cell.angle_alpha   90.00
_cell.angle_beta   90.00
_cell.angle_gamma   90.00
#
_symmetry.space_group_name_H-M   'P 1'
#
loop_
_entity.id
_entity.type
_entity.pdbx_description
1 polymer ?
#
loop_
_entity_poly.entity_id
_entity_poly.type
_entity_poly.pdbx_seq_one_letter_code
_entity_poly.pdbx_strand_id
1 'polypeptide(L)'
;MRRALELWMLDRRTQATRTDPEVSQGLCQRSGDCSEDTSDDSSHDASECNEAEADSALALCDASASYRDASSEEVTSLSDDSSDMSEQEPEDTHLVVFSGAAVPDKTLSIMGQQQEQQQSLEEEFPPEVAAEGSQRSGHGRTGVRGLVNKGTSYRALRKIENFGLESRAVPDLATALDHLAIITVLKQRAQHGAVDRDTFEDCMRRALVETESEVGVEAMEDLGLKFFLTLSKSYWTGKNNTLVTPRIACLESALAYRRQFAELQQELIHRGFVRSGILDRLSIADLEDHWHRFSALYVEACCCLGERFLPKSREAVAKRLAALVEANSAHREKQLRAWNCKQMLQEERLQRQVARTELHALLRDCRTERLEANSAHREKQLRAWNCRRMLQEERLQRQVARTERHALLRDTRKERLALLRDRRAMRREDRDEASRRKQPSELVQNLVRRWERLQSQRRRQAAAVLQQELAKQRAATLSNCKELAKQRSAARVELRRCRAEREERWRWMNRRDLTMADMLGQRAL
;
A
#
# COMPACT_ATOMS: atom_id res chain seq x y z
N MET A 1 8.41 22.82 2.40
CA MET A 1 8.06 21.53 3.04
C MET A 1 9.07 20.42 2.77
N ARG A 2 9.42 20.06 1.51
CA ARG A 2 10.47 19.04 1.24
C ARG A 2 11.82 19.32 1.92
N ARG A 3 12.32 20.56 1.83
CA ARG A 3 13.54 21.00 2.55
C ARG A 3 13.45 20.92 4.08
N ALA A 4 12.27 21.10 4.65
CA ALA A 4 12.08 21.00 6.11
C ALA A 4 12.09 19.53 6.57
N LEU A 5 11.57 18.61 5.74
CA LEU A 5 11.65 17.16 5.96
C LEU A 5 13.08 16.64 5.78
N GLU A 6 13.83 17.16 4.81
CA GLU A 6 15.25 16.81 4.63
C GLU A 6 16.10 17.26 5.83
N LEU A 7 15.91 18.48 6.32
CA LEU A 7 16.63 19.00 7.50
C LEU A 7 16.28 18.22 8.78
N TRP A 8 15.02 17.84 8.96
CA TRP A 8 14.59 17.03 10.11
C TRP A 8 15.14 15.60 10.08
N MET A 9 15.24 14.97 8.90
CA MET A 9 15.84 13.64 8.76
C MET A 9 17.37 13.64 8.92
N LEU A 10 18.05 14.74 8.58
CA LEU A 10 19.49 14.90 8.80
C LEU A 10 19.81 15.04 10.29
N ASP A 11 19.03 15.83 11.04
CA ASP A 11 19.22 16.02 12.48
C ASP A 11 19.02 14.72 13.29
N ARG A 12 18.09 13.87 12.87
CA ARG A 12 17.89 12.55 13.49
C ARG A 12 19.00 11.55 13.20
N ARG A 13 19.72 11.69 12.07
CA ARG A 13 20.88 10.83 11.77
C ARG A 13 22.11 11.22 12.57
N THR A 14 22.28 12.50 12.88
CA THR A 14 23.40 13.00 13.69
C THR A 14 23.25 12.69 15.19
N GLN A 15 22.02 12.49 15.68
CA GLN A 15 21.77 12.09 17.07
C GLN A 15 21.98 10.59 17.33
N ALA A 16 21.92 9.74 16.30
CA ALA A 16 22.09 8.30 16.45
C ALA A 16 23.56 7.83 16.57
N THR A 17 24.54 8.69 16.28
CA THR A 17 25.96 8.36 16.31
C THR A 17 26.71 8.94 17.52
N ARG A 18 26.00 9.50 18.50
CA ARG A 18 26.59 10.14 19.69
C ARG A 18 26.27 9.33 20.94
N THR A 19 26.81 8.11 20.99
CA THR A 19 27.00 7.36 22.23
C THR A 19 28.50 7.40 22.52
N ASP A 20 28.91 8.31 23.40
CA ASP A 20 30.26 8.40 23.92
C ASP A 20 30.60 7.14 24.76
N PRO A 21 31.77 6.52 24.56
CA PRO A 21 32.31 5.55 25.49
C PRO A 21 33.49 6.19 26.22
N GLU A 22 33.29 6.70 27.43
CA GLU A 22 34.40 6.92 28.37
C GLU A 22 33.86 7.19 29.78
N VAL A 23 34.27 6.35 30.72
CA VAL A 23 34.69 6.64 32.11
C VAL A 23 34.67 5.31 32.89
N SER A 24 35.86 4.74 33.11
CA SER A 24 36.30 4.19 34.40
C SER A 24 37.65 3.48 34.23
N GLN A 25 38.73 4.27 34.18
CA GLN A 25 40.03 3.85 34.65
C GLN A 25 40.30 4.60 35.97
N GLY A 26 40.31 3.86 37.07
CA GLY A 26 40.70 4.32 38.39
C GLY A 26 41.58 3.27 39.03
N LEU A 27 42.89 3.49 38.95
CA LEU A 27 43.96 2.74 39.61
C LEU A 27 43.80 2.76 41.13
N CYS A 28 43.99 1.60 41.78
CA CYS A 28 44.64 1.52 43.09
C CYS A 28 45.32 0.14 43.25
N GLN A 29 46.65 0.16 43.21
CA GLN A 29 47.53 -0.91 43.70
C GLN A 29 47.53 -0.88 45.24
N ARG A 30 47.43 -2.03 45.91
CA ARG A 30 48.20 -2.33 47.13
C ARG A 30 48.13 -3.81 47.54
N SER A 31 49.32 -4.41 47.51
CA SER A 31 49.86 -5.56 48.25
C SER A 31 49.12 -6.08 49.49
N GLY A 32 49.19 -7.39 49.70
CA GLY A 32 49.10 -8.01 51.03
C GLY A 32 48.89 -9.52 51.00
N ASP A 33 49.97 -10.26 51.25
CA ASP A 33 49.99 -11.66 51.68
C ASP A 33 49.01 -11.97 52.81
N CYS A 34 48.54 -13.22 52.89
CA CYS A 34 48.68 -14.12 54.06
C CYS A 34 47.64 -15.27 54.03
N SER A 35 48.19 -16.48 53.87
CA SER A 35 48.00 -17.68 54.73
C SER A 35 46.61 -18.06 55.27
N GLU A 36 46.29 -19.32 54.98
CA GLU A 36 45.91 -20.39 55.92
C GLU A 36 44.52 -20.44 56.57
N ASP A 37 44.07 -21.69 56.58
CA ASP A 37 43.35 -22.39 57.64
C ASP A 37 41.82 -22.47 57.63
N THR A 38 41.39 -23.72 57.39
CA THR A 38 40.51 -24.57 58.21
C THR A 38 39.26 -23.90 58.79
N SER A 39 38.05 -24.41 58.59
CA SER A 39 37.57 -25.71 59.08
C SER A 39 36.06 -25.79 58.84
N ASP A 40 35.56 -27.01 58.63
CA ASP A 40 34.34 -27.64 59.16
C ASP A 40 32.99 -26.86 59.11
N ASP A 41 31.82 -27.44 58.86
CA ASP A 41 31.34 -28.77 59.25
C ASP A 41 29.96 -29.01 58.60
N SER A 42 29.64 -30.29 58.32
CA SER A 42 28.31 -30.93 58.39
C SER A 42 27.14 -30.45 57.48
N SER A 43 26.25 -31.28 56.92
CA SER A 43 25.97 -32.72 57.02
C SER A 43 24.82 -33.10 56.03
N HIS A 44 24.69 -34.41 55.78
CA HIS A 44 23.52 -35.16 55.27
C HIS A 44 23.36 -35.45 53.76
N ASP A 45 24.01 -36.54 53.36
CA ASP A 45 23.39 -37.82 52.92
C ASP A 45 22.00 -37.82 52.28
N ALA A 46 22.01 -38.20 51.00
CA ALA A 46 21.38 -39.40 50.43
C ALA A 46 19.94 -39.80 50.86
N SER A 47 19.02 -39.70 49.89
CA SER A 47 18.12 -40.82 49.59
C SER A 47 17.74 -40.81 48.12
N GLU A 48 18.22 -41.83 47.42
CA GLU A 48 17.67 -42.34 46.16
C GLU A 48 16.21 -42.81 46.34
N CYS A 49 15.58 -43.11 45.20
CA CYS A 49 14.30 -43.79 44.96
C CYS A 49 13.10 -42.89 44.62
N ASN A 50 12.86 -42.62 43.33
CA ASN A 50 11.97 -43.49 42.55
C ASN A 50 11.84 -43.03 41.09
N GLU A 51 11.89 -44.03 40.23
CA GLU A 51 11.65 -44.00 38.80
C GLU A 51 10.18 -43.72 38.45
N ALA A 52 9.99 -43.32 37.19
CA ALA A 52 8.82 -43.56 36.35
C ALA A 52 7.56 -42.70 36.59
N GLU A 53 7.47 -41.60 35.83
CA GLU A 53 6.24 -41.14 35.17
C GLU A 53 6.68 -40.40 33.89
N ALA A 54 6.59 -41.00 32.70
CA ALA A 54 5.41 -41.33 31.91
C ALA A 54 5.30 -40.37 30.71
N ASP A 55 5.77 -40.91 29.59
CA ASP A 55 5.41 -40.61 28.21
C ASP A 55 4.05 -39.93 28.00
N SER A 56 4.04 -38.80 27.27
CA SER A 56 2.93 -38.42 26.39
C SER A 56 3.33 -37.26 25.47
N ALA A 57 4.23 -37.55 24.54
CA ALA A 57 4.47 -36.69 23.38
C ALA A 57 4.75 -37.56 22.16
N LEU A 58 3.70 -38.18 21.60
CA LEU A 58 3.57 -38.61 20.20
C LEU A 58 2.34 -39.53 20.05
N ALA A 59 1.21 -38.99 19.61
CA ALA A 59 0.24 -39.62 18.70
C ALA A 59 -1.01 -38.74 18.60
N LEU A 60 -1.68 -38.81 17.43
CA LEU A 60 -3.01 -38.24 17.10
C LEU A 60 -3.01 -36.86 16.41
N CYS A 61 -2.68 -36.88 15.11
CA CYS A 61 -3.36 -36.07 14.11
C CYS A 61 -3.67 -36.96 12.90
N ASP A 62 -4.58 -37.91 13.09
CA ASP A 62 -5.27 -38.63 12.03
C ASP A 62 -6.70 -38.87 12.52
N ALA A 63 -7.63 -37.97 12.17
CA ALA A 63 -9.08 -38.20 12.10
C ALA A 63 -9.83 -36.87 11.86
N SER A 64 -10.15 -36.56 10.61
CA SER A 64 -11.39 -35.84 10.25
C SER A 64 -11.73 -36.05 8.77
N ALA A 65 -11.95 -37.31 8.40
CA ALA A 65 -12.62 -37.68 7.16
C ALA A 65 -13.55 -38.86 7.43
N SER A 66 -14.75 -38.57 7.93
CA SER A 66 -15.88 -39.50 7.92
C SER A 66 -17.11 -38.73 8.40
N TYR A 67 -18.00 -38.34 7.48
CA TYR A 67 -19.46 -38.36 7.63
C TYR A 67 -20.09 -37.84 6.34
N ARG A 68 -20.51 -38.76 5.47
CA ARG A 68 -21.76 -38.75 4.67
C ARG A 68 -21.80 -39.97 3.73
N ASP A 69 -22.18 -41.10 4.30
CA ASP A 69 -23.03 -42.11 3.64
C ASP A 69 -24.47 -41.56 3.71
N ALA A 70 -25.31 -41.54 2.68
CA ALA A 70 -25.79 -42.57 1.76
C ALA A 70 -27.30 -42.77 1.99
N SER A 71 -28.08 -42.34 1.01
CA SER A 71 -29.45 -42.75 0.65
C SER A 71 -29.72 -42.00 -0.66
N SER A 72 -30.20 -42.52 -1.79
CA SER A 72 -30.72 -43.81 -2.23
C SER A 72 -30.74 -43.67 -3.77
N GLU A 73 -30.17 -44.63 -4.50
CA GLU A 73 -30.92 -45.52 -5.39
C GLU A 73 -32.04 -44.82 -6.19
N GLU A 74 -31.77 -44.51 -7.46
CA GLU A 74 -32.72 -44.92 -8.51
C GLU A 74 -32.01 -45.18 -9.84
N VAL A 75 -32.35 -46.34 -10.36
CA VAL A 75 -31.83 -47.01 -11.54
C VAL A 75 -32.56 -46.48 -12.76
N THR A 76 -31.85 -46.02 -13.78
CA THR A 76 -32.35 -46.09 -15.16
C THR A 76 -31.18 -46.29 -16.12
N SER A 77 -31.01 -47.55 -16.49
CA SER A 77 -30.45 -48.00 -17.76
C SER A 77 -31.08 -47.26 -18.94
N LEU A 78 -30.28 -46.88 -19.93
CA LEU A 78 -30.65 -46.97 -21.35
C LEU A 78 -29.44 -46.68 -22.25
N SER A 79 -28.94 -47.77 -22.84
CA SER A 79 -28.51 -47.95 -24.22
C SER A 79 -27.57 -46.93 -24.88
N ASP A 80 -26.41 -47.48 -25.26
CA ASP A 80 -25.77 -47.32 -26.57
C ASP A 80 -26.71 -46.84 -27.69
N ASP A 81 -26.29 -45.81 -28.42
CA ASP A 81 -26.42 -45.88 -29.87
C ASP A 81 -25.34 -45.09 -30.59
N SER A 82 -24.71 -45.79 -31.52
CA SER A 82 -23.67 -45.39 -32.44
C SER A 82 -24.30 -44.86 -33.73
N SER A 83 -23.88 -43.70 -34.20
CA SER A 83 -24.00 -43.21 -35.60
C SER A 83 -23.12 -41.98 -35.70
N ASP A 84 -21.95 -41.98 -36.33
CA ASP A 84 -21.66 -42.09 -37.77
C ASP A 84 -22.42 -41.07 -38.64
N MET A 85 -21.67 -40.55 -39.61
CA MET A 85 -22.04 -39.77 -40.79
C MET A 85 -21.87 -38.24 -40.79
N SER A 86 -21.10 -37.86 -41.82
CA SER A 86 -21.27 -36.74 -42.76
C SER A 86 -20.69 -35.36 -42.40
N GLU A 87 -19.51 -35.15 -42.99
CA GLU A 87 -19.14 -34.02 -43.83
C GLU A 87 -20.32 -33.15 -44.31
N GLN A 88 -20.23 -31.83 -44.10
CA GLN A 88 -20.86 -30.85 -44.97
C GLN A 88 -20.12 -29.51 -44.91
N GLU A 89 -19.54 -29.14 -46.05
CA GLU A 89 -19.05 -27.80 -46.36
C GLU A 89 -20.18 -26.77 -46.32
N PRO A 90 -19.84 -25.48 -46.24
CA PRO A 90 -20.58 -24.51 -47.02
C PRO A 90 -19.67 -23.63 -47.88
N GLU A 91 -19.87 -23.74 -49.20
CA GLU A 91 -19.68 -22.64 -50.15
C GLU A 91 -20.88 -21.68 -50.12
N ASP A 92 -20.75 -20.59 -50.88
CA ASP A 92 -21.70 -19.50 -51.18
C ASP A 92 -21.65 -18.29 -50.24
N THR A 93 -20.96 -17.19 -50.58
CA THR A 93 -21.07 -16.31 -51.77
C THR A 93 -22.45 -15.69 -51.94
N HIS A 94 -22.73 -14.61 -51.19
CA HIS A 94 -23.72 -13.62 -51.62
C HIS A 94 -23.19 -12.20 -51.48
N LEU A 95 -22.90 -11.64 -52.64
CA LEU A 95 -22.66 -10.23 -52.92
C LEU A 95 -24.03 -9.55 -53.03
N VAL A 96 -24.36 -8.63 -52.13
CA VAL A 96 -25.49 -7.69 -52.33
C VAL A 96 -25.00 -6.28 -52.05
N VAL A 97 -24.85 -5.55 -53.16
CA VAL A 97 -24.81 -4.09 -53.23
C VAL A 97 -26.24 -3.60 -53.21
N PHE A 98 -26.61 -2.64 -52.35
CA PHE A 98 -27.50 -1.53 -52.74
C PHE A 98 -27.45 -0.37 -51.72
N SER A 99 -27.33 0.83 -52.27
CA SER A 99 -27.49 2.15 -51.65
C SER A 99 -28.88 2.38 -51.04
N GLY A 100 -29.00 3.36 -50.15
CA GLY A 100 -30.24 4.14 -50.03
C GLY A 100 -30.53 4.74 -48.66
N ALA A 101 -30.39 6.07 -48.61
CA ALA A 101 -30.90 7.02 -47.63
C ALA A 101 -32.17 6.64 -46.83
N ALA A 102 -32.20 7.05 -45.56
CA ALA A 102 -33.30 7.87 -44.99
C ALA A 102 -33.01 8.27 -43.53
N VAL A 103 -33.07 9.57 -43.27
CA VAL A 103 -33.20 10.22 -41.97
C VAL A 103 -34.60 9.90 -41.41
N PRO A 104 -34.75 9.76 -40.08
CA PRO A 104 -35.70 10.66 -39.43
C PRO A 104 -35.20 11.23 -38.10
N ASP A 105 -35.39 12.54 -38.02
CA ASP A 105 -35.71 13.32 -36.83
C ASP A 105 -36.57 12.55 -35.82
N LYS A 106 -36.22 12.67 -34.53
CA LYS A 106 -37.18 12.68 -33.42
C LYS A 106 -36.50 13.18 -32.14
N THR A 107 -36.67 14.48 -31.95
CA THR A 107 -36.81 15.16 -30.66
C THR A 107 -37.84 14.45 -29.76
N LEU A 108 -37.53 14.30 -28.47
CA LEU A 108 -38.42 14.11 -27.31
C LEU A 108 -37.50 13.95 -26.08
N SER A 109 -37.18 14.99 -25.31
CA SER A 109 -38.00 15.64 -24.29
C SER A 109 -38.54 14.66 -23.23
N ILE A 110 -37.75 14.39 -22.19
CA ILE A 110 -38.24 13.86 -20.91
C ILE A 110 -37.49 14.57 -19.77
N MET A 111 -38.06 15.68 -19.31
CA MET A 111 -37.93 16.14 -17.92
C MET A 111 -39.22 15.79 -17.19
N GLY A 112 -39.12 15.11 -16.05
CA GLY A 112 -40.20 14.89 -15.09
C GLY A 112 -39.57 14.45 -13.77
N GLN A 113 -39.43 15.36 -12.81
CA GLN A 113 -40.33 15.49 -11.65
C GLN A 113 -40.28 14.29 -10.70
N GLN A 114 -39.53 14.43 -9.59
CA GLN A 114 -39.91 13.85 -8.30
C GLN A 114 -39.56 14.84 -7.19
N GLN A 115 -40.57 15.62 -6.83
CA GLN A 115 -40.72 16.37 -5.60
C GLN A 115 -41.94 15.76 -4.89
N GLU A 116 -41.95 15.83 -3.56
CA GLU A 116 -43.01 15.37 -2.63
C GLU A 116 -42.94 13.91 -2.16
N GLN A 117 -42.34 13.74 -0.98
CA GLN A 117 -43.03 13.11 0.14
C GLN A 117 -42.56 13.76 1.44
N GLN A 118 -43.51 14.42 2.09
CA GLN A 118 -43.40 15.06 3.40
C GLN A 118 -44.55 14.51 4.25
N GLN A 119 -44.30 14.42 5.55
CA GLN A 119 -45.28 14.44 6.66
C GLN A 119 -46.01 13.13 7.02
N SER A 120 -45.66 12.60 8.19
CA SER A 120 -46.58 12.52 9.35
C SER A 120 -45.84 11.94 10.56
N LEU A 121 -45.69 12.73 11.63
CA LEU A 121 -45.70 12.29 13.04
C LEU A 121 -45.50 13.52 13.93
N GLU A 122 -46.63 14.13 14.30
CA GLU A 122 -46.74 15.00 15.46
C GLU A 122 -46.87 14.09 16.69
N GLU A 123 -45.95 14.24 17.65
CA GLU A 123 -46.08 13.64 18.98
C GLU A 123 -45.77 14.73 20.00
N GLU A 124 -46.75 14.96 20.88
CA GLU A 124 -46.81 16.02 21.89
C GLU A 124 -45.73 15.87 22.96
N PHE A 125 -45.02 16.96 23.27
CA PHE A 125 -44.14 17.05 24.45
C PHE A 125 -44.62 18.17 25.40
N PRO A 126 -44.47 18.00 26.74
CA PRO A 126 -45.07 18.84 27.78
C PRO A 126 -44.23 20.11 28.08
N PRO A 127 -44.75 21.06 28.89
CA PRO A 127 -44.32 22.45 28.84
C PRO A 127 -42.97 22.74 29.51
N GLU A 128 -42.30 23.66 28.82
CA GLU A 128 -40.98 24.24 29.01
C GLU A 128 -40.82 24.92 30.38
N VAL A 129 -39.88 24.42 31.19
CA VAL A 129 -39.31 25.17 32.31
C VAL A 129 -38.53 26.33 31.69
N ALA A 130 -38.96 27.56 31.98
CA ALA A 130 -38.40 28.83 31.49
C ALA A 130 -36.86 28.85 31.51
N ALA A 131 -36.27 28.39 30.42
CA ALA A 131 -34.90 28.70 30.07
C ALA A 131 -34.93 30.17 29.64
N GLU A 132 -34.16 31.01 30.32
CA GLU A 132 -33.83 32.35 29.84
C GLU A 132 -33.18 32.18 28.46
N GLY A 133 -34.04 32.21 27.44
CA GLY A 133 -33.68 32.07 26.05
C GLY A 133 -32.69 33.16 25.73
N SER A 134 -31.50 32.74 25.34
CA SER A 134 -30.64 33.54 24.48
C SER A 134 -31.40 33.75 23.17
N GLN A 135 -32.37 34.67 23.20
CA GLN A 135 -33.14 35.11 22.06
C GLN A 135 -32.12 35.66 21.08
N ARG A 136 -31.79 34.85 20.07
CA ARG A 136 -31.13 35.30 18.85
C ARG A 136 -32.14 36.17 18.12
N SER A 137 -32.33 37.39 18.61
CA SER A 137 -33.04 38.41 17.87
C SER A 137 -32.24 38.68 16.60
N GLY A 138 -32.76 38.19 15.47
CA GLY A 138 -32.36 38.59 14.13
C GLY A 138 -32.77 40.04 13.85
N HIS A 139 -32.47 40.96 14.76
CA HIS A 139 -32.67 42.39 14.58
C HIS A 139 -31.43 42.99 13.92
N GLY A 140 -31.67 43.82 12.91
CA GLY A 140 -30.66 44.41 12.05
C GLY A 140 -29.44 44.95 12.82
N ARG A 141 -28.28 44.84 12.17
CA ARG A 141 -26.96 45.26 12.67
C ARG A 141 -26.82 46.78 12.85
N THR A 142 -27.71 47.43 13.60
CA THR A 142 -27.62 48.86 13.95
C THR A 142 -26.98 49.11 15.31
N GLY A 143 -26.45 48.07 15.97
CA GLY A 143 -25.73 48.21 17.25
C GLY A 143 -24.24 48.53 17.10
N VAL A 144 -23.73 49.44 17.93
CA VAL A 144 -22.29 49.70 18.08
C VAL A 144 -21.60 48.44 18.61
N ARG A 145 -20.56 47.95 17.93
CA ARG A 145 -19.88 46.70 18.30
C ARG A 145 -19.22 46.81 19.67
N GLY A 146 -19.73 46.03 20.62
CA GLY A 146 -19.27 46.02 22.01
C GLY A 146 -20.22 46.75 22.96
N LEU A 147 -21.33 47.27 22.47
CA LEU A 147 -22.42 47.75 23.31
C LEU A 147 -23.55 46.71 23.32
N VAL A 148 -24.06 46.40 24.50
CA VAL A 148 -25.21 45.50 24.69
C VAL A 148 -26.37 46.34 25.22
N ASN A 149 -27.46 46.42 24.45
CA ASN A 149 -28.71 47.05 24.88
C ASN A 149 -29.60 46.00 25.57
N LYS A 150 -30.03 46.29 26.80
CA LYS A 150 -30.98 45.48 27.58
C LYS A 150 -32.29 46.24 27.84
N GLY A 151 -32.82 46.88 26.80
CA GLY A 151 -34.07 47.63 26.83
C GLY A 151 -33.89 49.05 27.37
N THR A 152 -33.72 49.16 28.69
CA THR A 152 -33.62 50.45 29.40
C THR A 152 -32.19 50.78 29.86
N SER A 153 -31.23 49.90 29.57
CA SER A 153 -29.84 50.09 29.96
C SER A 153 -28.88 49.55 28.92
N TYR A 154 -27.72 50.20 28.86
CA TYR A 154 -26.60 49.86 28.03
C TYR A 154 -25.46 49.30 28.88
N ARG A 155 -24.69 48.40 28.29
CA ARG A 155 -23.44 47.88 28.88
C ARG A 155 -22.35 47.84 27.83
N ALA A 156 -21.17 48.29 28.19
CA ALA A 156 -19.98 48.06 27.41
C ALA A 156 -19.47 46.64 27.66
N LEU A 157 -19.11 45.93 26.60
CA LEU A 157 -18.62 44.56 26.63
C LEU A 157 -17.50 44.36 25.61
N ARG A 158 -16.35 43.88 26.07
CA ARG A 158 -15.24 43.45 25.22
C ARG A 158 -14.77 42.07 25.62
N LYS A 159 -14.18 41.37 24.64
CA LYS A 159 -13.53 40.09 24.85
C LYS A 159 -12.09 40.14 24.37
N ILE A 160 -11.22 39.53 25.15
CA ILE A 160 -9.83 39.19 24.85
C ILE A 160 -9.77 37.67 24.88
N GLU A 161 -9.79 37.03 23.72
CA GLU A 161 -9.92 35.57 23.61
C GLU A 161 -11.18 35.05 24.33
N ASN A 162 -11.01 34.19 25.34
CA ASN A 162 -12.05 33.67 26.23
C ASN A 162 -12.32 34.56 27.44
N PHE A 163 -11.52 35.60 27.70
CA PHE A 163 -11.67 36.52 28.82
C PHE A 163 -12.54 37.72 28.44
N GLY A 164 -13.60 37.96 29.20
CA GLY A 164 -14.60 38.99 28.95
C GLY A 164 -14.58 40.09 30.01
N LEU A 165 -14.76 41.33 29.54
CA LEU A 165 -14.84 42.56 30.32
C LEU A 165 -16.24 43.15 30.09
N GLU A 166 -16.96 43.46 31.16
CA GLU A 166 -18.30 44.08 31.12
C GLU A 166 -18.39 45.23 32.11
N SER A 167 -18.93 46.37 31.69
CA SER A 167 -19.22 47.50 32.57
C SER A 167 -20.51 47.28 33.38
N ARG A 168 -20.74 48.13 34.39
CA ARG A 168 -22.08 48.27 34.96
C ARG A 168 -23.12 48.68 33.91
N ALA A 169 -24.38 48.38 34.20
CA ALA A 169 -25.49 48.81 33.38
C ALA A 169 -25.77 50.29 33.63
N VAL A 170 -25.88 51.09 32.58
CA VAL A 170 -26.19 52.51 32.65
C VAL A 170 -27.37 52.84 31.73
N PRO A 171 -28.31 53.70 32.15
CA PRO A 171 -29.45 54.08 31.30
C PRO A 171 -29.02 55.01 30.17
N ASP A 172 -27.98 55.81 30.39
CA ASP A 172 -27.48 56.78 29.42
C ASP A 172 -26.51 56.13 28.42
N LEU A 173 -26.73 56.40 27.13
CA LEU A 173 -25.92 55.89 26.05
C LEU A 173 -24.54 56.56 25.98
N ALA A 174 -24.46 57.87 26.28
CA ALA A 174 -23.18 58.59 26.23
C ALA A 174 -22.20 58.01 27.26
N THR A 175 -22.66 57.85 28.50
CA THR A 175 -21.91 57.17 29.57
C THR A 175 -21.48 55.75 29.16
N ALA A 176 -22.36 54.99 28.48
CA ALA A 176 -22.03 53.64 28.03
C ALA A 176 -20.95 53.61 26.92
N LEU A 177 -20.89 54.65 26.09
CA LEU A 177 -19.85 54.82 25.08
C LEU A 177 -18.51 55.18 25.72
N ASP A 178 -18.51 56.01 26.77
CA ASP A 178 -17.31 56.31 27.56
C ASP A 178 -16.78 55.04 28.23
N HIS A 179 -17.66 54.26 28.86
CA HIS A 179 -17.32 52.95 29.40
C HIS A 179 -16.71 52.02 28.32
N LEU A 180 -17.25 52.04 27.11
CA LEU A 180 -16.74 51.24 26.00
C LEU A 180 -15.36 51.71 25.53
N ALA A 181 -15.11 53.02 25.53
CA ALA A 181 -13.80 53.58 25.21
C ALA A 181 -12.76 53.09 26.23
N ILE A 182 -13.05 53.22 27.53
CA ILE A 182 -12.15 52.78 28.62
C ILE A 182 -11.86 51.28 28.52
N ILE A 183 -12.88 50.43 28.40
CA ILE A 183 -12.69 48.97 28.26
C ILE A 183 -11.90 48.64 26.97
N THR A 184 -12.06 49.42 25.90
CA THR A 184 -11.31 49.21 24.65
C THR A 184 -9.84 49.56 24.82
N VAL A 185 -9.51 50.65 25.51
CA VAL A 185 -8.12 51.02 25.86
C VAL A 185 -7.48 49.92 26.70
N LEU A 186 -8.19 49.46 27.74
CA LEU A 186 -7.72 48.38 28.59
C LEU A 186 -7.42 47.11 27.78
N LYS A 187 -8.32 46.74 26.86
CA LYS A 187 -8.11 45.60 25.96
C LYS A 187 -6.87 45.80 25.09
N GLN A 188 -6.70 46.96 24.48
CA GLN A 188 -5.56 47.25 23.63
C GLN A 188 -4.25 47.13 24.41
N ARG A 189 -4.19 47.67 25.63
CA ARG A 189 -3.03 47.53 26.52
C ARG A 189 -2.75 46.09 26.89
N ALA A 190 -3.75 45.32 27.28
CA ALA A 190 -3.58 43.91 27.61
C ALA A 190 -3.09 43.07 26.41
N GLN A 191 -3.43 43.47 25.17
CA GLN A 191 -3.00 42.76 23.95
C GLN A 191 -1.63 43.22 23.41
N HIS A 192 -1.29 44.49 23.57
CA HIS A 192 -0.08 45.09 22.98
C HIS A 192 1.05 45.33 24.00
N GLY A 193 0.74 45.32 25.30
CA GLY A 193 1.70 45.50 26.38
C GLY A 193 2.49 44.23 26.73
N ALA A 194 2.37 43.16 25.92
CA ALA A 194 3.12 41.93 26.11
C ALA A 194 4.60 42.17 25.80
N VAL A 195 5.41 42.30 26.86
CA VAL A 195 6.87 42.15 26.77
C VAL A 195 7.17 40.65 26.65
N ASP A 196 8.26 40.26 25.97
CA ASP A 196 8.59 38.88 25.57
C ASP A 196 8.47 37.77 26.65
N ARG A 197 8.32 38.12 27.93
CA ARG A 197 8.19 37.17 29.06
C ARG A 197 6.94 37.34 29.91
N ASP A 198 6.09 38.31 29.63
CA ASP A 198 4.92 38.57 30.47
C ASP A 198 3.82 37.55 30.19
N THR A 199 3.20 37.05 31.26
CA THR A 199 1.97 36.26 31.13
C THR A 199 0.80 37.18 30.79
N PHE A 200 -0.29 36.60 30.26
CA PHE A 200 -1.52 37.35 29.99
C PHE A 200 -2.04 38.03 31.27
N GLU A 201 -1.93 37.33 32.40
CA GLU A 201 -2.34 37.79 33.72
C GLU A 201 -1.57 39.06 34.12
N ASP A 202 -0.25 39.08 33.91
CA ASP A 202 0.59 40.24 34.21
C ASP A 202 0.29 41.43 33.30
N CYS A 203 0.09 41.17 32.00
CA CYS A 203 -0.33 42.19 31.04
C CYS A 203 -1.69 42.81 31.42
N MET A 204 -2.64 41.98 31.86
CA MET A 204 -3.97 42.42 32.24
C MET A 204 -3.96 43.26 33.53
N ARG A 205 -3.16 42.88 34.54
CA ARG A 205 -2.97 43.67 35.77
C ARG A 205 -2.35 45.03 35.47
N ARG A 206 -1.27 45.04 34.69
CA ARG A 206 -0.59 46.27 34.29
C ARG A 206 -1.52 47.20 33.51
N ALA A 207 -2.25 46.64 32.53
CA ALA A 207 -3.23 47.39 31.76
C ALA A 207 -4.33 48.03 32.63
N LEU A 208 -4.78 47.33 33.68
CA LEU A 208 -5.76 47.88 34.61
C LEU A 208 -5.18 49.07 35.39
N VAL A 209 -3.99 48.91 35.99
CA VAL A 209 -3.32 49.96 36.79
C VAL A 209 -2.99 51.19 35.95
N GLU A 210 -2.46 51.00 34.74
CA GLU A 210 -2.17 52.10 33.82
C GLU A 210 -3.45 52.85 33.43
N THR A 211 -4.53 52.13 33.13
CA THR A 211 -5.82 52.74 32.77
C THR A 211 -6.44 53.47 33.95
N GLU A 212 -6.34 52.91 35.16
CA GLU A 212 -6.79 53.56 36.40
C GLU A 212 -6.01 54.85 36.69
N SER A 213 -4.69 54.86 36.45
CA SER A 213 -3.85 56.05 36.65
C SER A 213 -4.18 57.19 35.67
N GLU A 214 -4.65 56.86 34.47
CA GLU A 214 -4.96 57.85 33.43
C GLU A 214 -6.39 58.40 33.52
N VAL A 215 -7.37 57.53 33.80
CA VAL A 215 -8.79 57.90 33.84
C VAL A 215 -9.18 58.39 35.25
N GLY A 216 -8.46 57.96 36.29
CA GLY A 216 -8.75 58.22 37.69
C GLY A 216 -9.49 57.07 38.37
N VAL A 217 -9.23 56.90 39.68
CA VAL A 217 -9.80 55.82 40.51
C VAL A 217 -11.33 55.88 40.55
N GLU A 218 -11.89 57.09 40.73
CA GLU A 218 -13.35 57.30 40.81
C GLU A 218 -14.07 56.83 39.54
N ALA A 219 -13.51 57.16 38.36
CA ALA A 219 -14.06 56.74 37.08
C ALA A 219 -13.99 55.22 36.87
N MET A 220 -12.97 54.55 37.43
CA MET A 220 -12.82 53.09 37.38
C MET A 220 -13.79 52.38 38.32
N GLU A 221 -14.02 52.91 39.52
CA GLU A 221 -15.06 52.42 40.43
C GLU A 221 -16.45 52.60 39.81
N ASP A 222 -16.68 53.74 39.16
CA ASP A 222 -17.89 54.02 38.42
C ASP A 222 -18.08 53.10 37.21
N LEU A 223 -17.02 52.68 36.55
CA LEU A 223 -17.13 51.72 35.44
C LEU A 223 -17.77 50.40 35.91
N GLY A 224 -17.64 50.04 37.20
CA GLY A 224 -18.24 48.88 37.82
C GLY A 224 -17.86 47.59 37.07
N LEU A 225 -16.58 47.46 36.77
CA LEU A 225 -16.02 46.42 35.92
C LEU A 225 -16.32 45.02 36.44
N LYS A 226 -16.71 44.15 35.52
CA LYS A 226 -16.97 42.74 35.78
C LYS A 226 -16.25 41.88 34.76
N PHE A 227 -15.68 40.80 35.25
CA PHE A 227 -14.91 39.83 34.49
C PHE A 227 -15.70 38.53 34.36
N PHE A 228 -15.61 37.88 33.20
CA PHE A 228 -16.22 36.58 32.98
C PHE A 228 -15.42 35.79 31.95
N LEU A 229 -15.55 34.47 31.94
CA LEU A 229 -14.92 33.60 30.96
C LEU A 229 -15.99 33.05 30.01
N THR A 230 -15.71 33.08 28.72
CA THR A 230 -16.49 32.38 27.69
C THR A 230 -15.78 31.09 27.32
N LEU A 231 -16.35 29.96 27.69
CA LEU A 231 -15.76 28.64 27.50
C LEU A 231 -16.57 27.86 26.46
N SER A 232 -15.88 27.32 25.44
CA SER A 232 -16.51 26.48 24.42
C SER A 232 -16.11 25.01 24.62
N LYS A 233 -17.10 24.15 24.86
CA LYS A 233 -16.94 22.69 24.87
C LYS A 233 -17.94 22.07 23.91
N SER A 234 -17.82 22.42 22.63
CA SER A 234 -18.80 22.13 21.58
C SER A 234 -19.09 20.65 21.38
N TYR A 235 -18.15 19.76 21.69
CA TYR A 235 -18.39 18.31 21.72
C TYR A 235 -19.46 17.94 22.74
N TRP A 236 -19.41 18.52 23.94
CA TRP A 236 -20.29 18.21 25.06
C TRP A 236 -21.59 19.02 25.03
N THR A 237 -21.47 20.34 24.91
CA THR A 237 -22.61 21.25 25.02
C THR A 237 -23.24 21.61 23.68
N GLY A 238 -22.60 21.27 22.56
CA GLY A 238 -23.04 21.65 21.21
C GLY A 238 -22.39 22.94 20.71
N LYS A 239 -22.35 23.12 19.37
CA LYS A 239 -21.63 24.22 18.71
C LYS A 239 -22.14 25.62 19.07
N ASN A 240 -23.43 25.74 19.39
CA ASN A 240 -24.08 27.02 19.67
C ASN A 240 -24.08 27.39 21.16
N ASN A 241 -23.63 26.49 22.03
CA ASN A 241 -23.72 26.66 23.47
C ASN A 241 -22.36 26.99 24.06
N THR A 242 -22.10 28.29 24.19
CA THR A 242 -20.96 28.81 24.95
C THR A 242 -21.32 28.87 26.41
N LEU A 243 -20.51 28.23 27.25
CA LEU A 243 -20.61 28.35 28.70
C LEU A 243 -20.01 29.68 29.12
N VAL A 244 -20.65 30.36 30.08
CA VAL A 244 -20.23 31.66 30.57
C VAL A 244 -20.18 31.59 32.09
N THR A 245 -19.00 31.83 32.67
CA THR A 245 -18.87 31.87 34.13
C THR A 245 -19.63 33.07 34.70
N PRO A 246 -19.96 33.07 36.01
CA PRO A 246 -20.52 34.26 36.63
C PRO A 246 -19.62 35.48 36.44
N ARG A 247 -20.24 36.65 36.52
CA ARG A 247 -19.56 37.93 36.41
C ARG A 247 -18.96 38.30 37.75
N ILE A 248 -17.64 38.41 37.79
CA ILE A 248 -16.85 38.61 39.01
C ILE A 248 -16.35 40.05 39.03
N ALA A 249 -16.45 40.75 40.16
CA ALA A 249 -15.88 42.09 40.28
C ALA A 249 -14.36 42.08 40.59
N CYS A 250 -13.87 41.01 41.22
CA CYS A 250 -12.46 40.82 41.52
C CYS A 250 -11.69 40.29 40.28
N LEU A 251 -10.70 41.06 39.81
CA LEU A 251 -9.84 40.66 38.70
C LEU A 251 -9.03 39.41 39.05
N GLU A 252 -8.41 39.37 40.23
CA GLU A 252 -7.52 38.27 40.62
C GLU A 252 -8.24 36.92 40.65
N SER A 253 -9.47 36.87 41.15
CA SER A 253 -10.29 35.65 41.12
C SER A 253 -10.60 35.22 39.67
N ALA A 254 -10.90 36.17 38.79
CA ALA A 254 -11.16 35.87 37.39
C ALA A 254 -9.92 35.36 36.65
N LEU A 255 -8.75 35.94 36.94
CA LEU A 255 -7.45 35.49 36.40
C LEU A 255 -7.06 34.11 36.95
N ALA A 256 -7.31 33.83 38.23
CA ALA A 256 -7.07 32.51 38.82
C ALA A 256 -7.89 31.42 38.11
N TYR A 257 -9.18 31.65 37.88
CA TYR A 257 -10.00 30.72 37.10
C TYR A 257 -9.54 30.62 35.65
N ARG A 258 -9.15 31.73 35.02
CA ARG A 258 -8.61 31.71 33.67
C ARG A 258 -7.43 30.76 33.58
N ARG A 259 -6.48 30.83 34.52
CA ARG A 259 -5.31 29.96 34.58
C ARG A 259 -5.71 28.49 34.70
N GLN A 260 -6.60 28.14 35.62
CA GLN A 260 -7.08 26.77 35.79
C GLN A 260 -7.79 26.24 34.53
N PHE A 261 -8.62 27.05 33.87
CA PHE A 261 -9.22 26.66 32.59
C PHE A 261 -8.21 26.60 31.45
N ALA A 262 -7.18 27.45 31.46
CA ALA A 262 -6.12 27.46 30.45
C ALA A 262 -5.28 26.19 30.53
N GLU A 263 -4.95 25.71 31.73
CA GLU A 263 -4.27 24.42 31.94
C GLU A 263 -5.07 23.27 31.32
N LEU A 264 -6.38 23.20 31.60
CA LEU A 264 -7.28 22.22 30.96
C LEU A 264 -7.41 22.42 29.44
N GLN A 265 -7.28 23.63 28.91
CA GLN A 265 -7.29 23.84 27.46
C GLN A 265 -5.97 23.41 26.82
N GLN A 266 -4.85 23.69 27.49
CA GLN A 266 -3.51 23.33 27.05
C GLN A 266 -3.33 21.81 26.98
N GLU A 267 -3.90 21.04 27.91
CA GLU A 267 -3.91 19.56 27.85
C GLU A 267 -4.47 19.04 26.50
N LEU A 268 -5.51 19.70 25.96
CA LEU A 268 -6.09 19.36 24.66
C LEU A 268 -5.25 19.88 23.49
N ILE A 269 -4.56 21.03 23.65
CA ILE A 269 -3.76 21.65 22.60
C ILE A 269 -2.45 20.91 22.36
N HIS A 270 -1.71 20.56 23.43
CA HIS A 270 -0.42 19.86 23.34
C HIS A 270 -0.53 18.50 22.64
N ARG A 271 -1.72 17.91 22.63
CA ARG A 271 -2.04 16.70 21.86
C ARG A 271 -2.31 16.96 20.36
N GLY A 272 -1.94 18.15 19.86
CA GLY A 272 -1.70 18.44 18.44
C GLY A 272 -2.77 19.23 17.69
N PHE A 273 -3.57 20.10 18.35
CA PHE A 273 -4.78 20.81 17.86
C PHE A 273 -4.62 21.71 16.62
N VAL A 274 -4.37 21.13 15.43
CA VAL A 274 -4.17 21.93 14.21
C VAL A 274 -5.17 21.67 13.09
N ARG A 275 -5.97 20.56 13.07
CA ARG A 275 -7.08 20.39 12.09
C ARG A 275 -7.95 19.14 12.27
N SER A 276 -7.46 18.11 12.94
CA SER A 276 -8.22 16.85 13.09
C SER A 276 -9.34 16.99 14.13
N GLY A 277 -10.41 16.22 13.97
CA GLY A 277 -11.50 16.19 14.96
C GLY A 277 -11.00 15.73 16.33
N ILE A 278 -11.65 16.17 17.41
CA ILE A 278 -11.21 15.89 18.78
C ILE A 278 -11.11 14.38 19.07
N LEU A 279 -12.01 13.58 18.49
CA LEU A 279 -12.04 12.12 18.59
C LEU A 279 -10.87 11.43 17.88
N ASP A 280 -10.22 12.07 16.90
CA ASP A 280 -9.12 11.43 16.16
C ASP A 280 -7.84 11.28 17.01
N ARG A 281 -7.79 11.88 18.20
CA ARG A 281 -6.55 12.04 18.98
C ARG A 281 -6.67 11.70 20.45
N LEU A 282 -7.89 11.79 20.96
CA LEU A 282 -8.21 11.50 22.34
C LEU A 282 -9.09 10.26 22.36
N SER A 283 -8.75 9.34 23.26
CA SER A 283 -9.64 8.24 23.57
C SER A 283 -10.95 8.80 24.13
N ILE A 284 -12.03 8.02 24.01
CA ILE A 284 -13.33 8.42 24.58
C ILE A 284 -13.19 8.59 26.11
N ALA A 285 -12.45 7.70 26.77
CA ALA A 285 -12.16 7.77 28.19
C ALA A 285 -11.42 9.06 28.58
N ASP A 286 -10.43 9.49 27.79
CA ASP A 286 -9.69 10.73 28.02
C ASP A 286 -10.62 11.95 27.90
N LEU A 287 -11.57 11.92 26.96
CA LEU A 287 -12.54 12.99 26.79
C LEU A 287 -13.53 13.08 27.94
N GLU A 288 -13.98 11.93 28.44
CA GLU A 288 -14.86 11.83 29.60
C GLU A 288 -14.17 12.35 30.85
N ASP A 289 -12.94 11.88 31.13
CA ASP A 289 -12.14 12.40 32.25
C ASP A 289 -11.92 13.92 32.15
N HIS A 290 -11.53 14.40 30.96
CA HIS A 290 -11.37 15.83 30.70
C HIS A 290 -12.65 16.61 31.01
N TRP A 291 -13.80 16.06 30.60
CA TRP A 291 -15.10 16.67 30.85
C TRP A 291 -15.46 16.69 32.32
N HIS A 292 -15.21 15.60 33.05
CA HIS A 292 -15.44 15.54 34.49
C HIS A 292 -14.63 16.61 35.23
N ARG A 293 -13.32 16.72 34.96
CA ARG A 293 -12.46 17.77 35.53
C ARG A 293 -12.94 19.18 35.18
N PHE A 294 -13.27 19.41 33.90
CA PHE A 294 -13.79 20.69 33.44
C PHE A 294 -15.14 21.06 34.08
N SER A 295 -16.07 20.11 34.16
CA SER A 295 -17.41 20.33 34.71
C SER A 295 -17.37 20.60 36.21
N ALA A 296 -16.53 19.87 36.95
CA ALA A 296 -16.29 20.11 38.37
C ALA A 296 -15.76 21.53 38.62
N LEU A 297 -14.72 21.94 37.88
CA LEU A 297 -14.13 23.27 37.97
C LEU A 297 -15.14 24.37 37.58
N TYR A 298 -15.97 24.13 36.55
CA TYR A 298 -17.00 25.08 36.14
C TYR A 298 -18.09 25.25 37.20
N VAL A 299 -18.53 24.15 37.81
CA VAL A 299 -19.50 24.17 38.91
C VAL A 299 -18.91 24.91 40.11
N GLU A 300 -17.66 24.65 40.47
CA GLU A 300 -16.94 25.34 41.54
C GLU A 300 -16.85 26.85 41.28
N ALA A 301 -16.40 27.26 40.08
CA ALA A 301 -16.36 28.66 39.68
C ALA A 301 -17.76 29.32 39.76
N CYS A 302 -18.82 28.58 39.43
CA CYS A 302 -20.17 29.10 39.56
C CYS A 302 -20.63 29.28 41.02
N CYS A 303 -20.16 28.44 41.94
CA CYS A 303 -20.57 28.44 43.34
C CYS A 303 -19.78 29.47 44.17
N CYS A 304 -18.46 29.53 44.01
CA CYS A 304 -17.57 30.37 44.82
C CYS A 304 -17.73 31.87 44.56
N LEU A 305 -18.31 32.26 43.43
CA LEU A 305 -18.36 33.65 42.95
C LEU A 305 -19.73 34.32 43.13
N GLY A 306 -20.68 33.63 43.78
CA GLY A 306 -22.10 33.98 43.82
C GLY A 306 -22.54 34.98 44.91
N GLU A 307 -21.63 35.69 45.58
CA GLU A 307 -21.98 36.46 46.80
C GLU A 307 -23.06 37.55 46.62
N ARG A 308 -23.22 38.11 45.41
CA ARG A 308 -24.18 39.21 45.15
C ARG A 308 -25.42 38.84 44.35
N PHE A 309 -25.46 37.66 43.74
CA PHE A 309 -26.58 37.21 42.92
C PHE A 309 -26.91 35.78 43.29
N LEU A 310 -27.69 35.61 44.37
CA LEU A 310 -28.30 34.37 44.87
C LEU A 310 -27.41 33.13 44.69
N PRO A 311 -26.79 32.58 45.76
CA PRO A 311 -25.95 31.39 45.64
C PRO A 311 -26.73 30.32 44.88
N LYS A 312 -26.32 30.09 43.63
CA LYS A 312 -26.91 29.01 42.85
C LYS A 312 -26.44 27.75 43.53
N SER A 313 -27.37 26.92 43.97
CA SER A 313 -26.99 25.63 44.55
C SER A 313 -26.09 24.91 43.55
N ARG A 314 -25.04 24.28 44.07
CA ARG A 314 -24.10 23.47 43.30
C ARG A 314 -24.86 22.50 42.38
N GLU A 315 -25.94 21.94 42.91
CA GLU A 315 -26.88 21.06 42.22
C GLU A 315 -27.60 21.73 41.05
N ALA A 316 -28.07 22.98 41.20
CA ALA A 316 -28.74 23.69 40.10
C ALA A 316 -27.79 23.96 38.93
N VAL A 317 -26.53 24.32 39.21
CA VAL A 317 -25.52 24.52 38.17
C VAL A 317 -25.17 23.20 37.49
N ALA A 318 -24.95 22.14 38.27
CA ALA A 318 -24.68 20.80 37.75
C ALA A 318 -25.84 20.27 36.90
N LYS A 319 -27.09 20.43 37.35
CA LYS A 319 -28.30 20.04 36.63
C LYS A 319 -28.44 20.77 35.30
N ARG A 320 -28.18 22.09 35.27
CA ARG A 320 -28.16 22.86 34.02
C ARG A 320 -27.09 22.35 33.06
N LEU A 321 -25.90 22.04 33.56
CA LEU A 321 -24.81 21.54 32.74
C LEU A 321 -25.15 20.14 32.17
N ALA A 322 -25.73 19.26 32.99
CA ALA A 322 -26.22 17.95 32.57
C ALA A 322 -27.31 18.08 31.49
N ALA A 323 -28.25 19.00 31.65
CA ALA A 323 -29.28 19.25 30.63
C ALA A 323 -28.69 19.69 29.28
N LEU A 324 -27.62 20.51 29.28
CA LEU A 324 -26.93 20.89 28.04
C LEU A 324 -26.20 19.71 27.37
N VAL A 325 -25.65 18.81 28.18
CA VAL A 325 -24.98 17.59 27.71
C VAL A 325 -26.00 16.61 27.13
N GLU A 326 -27.15 16.48 27.78
CA GLU A 326 -28.25 15.62 27.35
C GLU A 326 -28.89 16.14 26.06
N ALA A 327 -29.15 17.45 25.97
CA ALA A 327 -29.68 18.07 24.75
C ALA A 327 -28.75 17.88 23.52
N ASN A 328 -27.47 17.59 23.73
CA ASN A 328 -26.48 17.35 22.68
C ASN A 328 -26.10 15.85 22.56
N SER A 329 -26.79 14.93 23.24
CA SER A 329 -26.51 13.47 23.23
C SER A 329 -26.59 12.88 21.82
N ALA A 330 -27.67 13.13 21.08
CA ALA A 330 -27.85 12.64 19.71
C ALA A 330 -26.72 13.09 18.75
N HIS A 331 -26.23 14.31 18.91
CA HIS A 331 -25.10 14.80 18.10
C HIS A 331 -23.79 14.10 18.47
N ARG A 332 -23.54 13.89 19.78
CA ARG A 332 -22.37 13.14 20.27
C ARG A 332 -22.40 11.70 19.75
N GLU A 333 -23.53 11.02 19.85
CA GLU A 333 -23.68 9.66 19.30
C GLU A 333 -23.39 9.62 17.80
N LYS A 334 -23.89 10.59 17.03
CA LYS A 334 -23.59 10.68 15.59
C LYS A 334 -22.09 10.85 15.33
N GLN A 335 -21.40 11.68 16.12
CA GLN A 335 -19.96 11.86 16.00
C GLN A 335 -19.19 10.58 16.40
N LEU A 336 -19.61 9.90 17.46
CA LEU A 336 -19.04 8.63 17.90
C LEU A 336 -19.23 7.53 16.86
N ARG A 337 -20.43 7.39 16.27
CA ARG A 337 -20.69 6.46 15.16
C ARG A 337 -19.78 6.75 13.97
N ALA A 338 -19.67 8.02 13.57
CA ALA A 338 -18.80 8.42 12.46
C ALA A 338 -17.32 8.11 12.74
N TRP A 339 -16.85 8.33 13.97
CA TRP A 339 -15.50 7.97 14.39
C TRP A 339 -15.28 6.46 14.41
N ASN A 340 -16.21 5.67 14.96
CA ASN A 340 -16.15 4.20 14.95
C ASN A 340 -16.09 3.65 13.52
N CYS A 341 -16.95 4.14 12.62
CA CYS A 341 -16.91 3.73 11.22
C CYS A 341 -15.54 4.06 10.57
N LYS A 342 -14.96 5.22 10.87
CA LYS A 342 -13.64 5.60 10.37
C LYS A 342 -12.54 4.68 10.93
N GLN A 343 -12.59 4.30 12.20
CA GLN A 343 -11.65 3.36 12.81
C GLN A 343 -11.76 1.97 12.17
N MET A 344 -12.97 1.42 12.03
CA MET A 344 -13.18 0.14 11.36
C MET A 344 -12.65 0.15 9.93
N LEU A 345 -12.87 1.23 9.17
CA LEU A 345 -12.32 1.37 7.82
C LEU A 345 -10.78 1.45 7.80
N GLN A 346 -10.16 2.05 8.81
CA GLN A 346 -8.70 2.08 8.94
C GLN A 346 -8.17 0.69 9.27
N GLU A 347 -8.80 -0.02 10.19
CA GLU A 347 -8.45 -1.38 10.55
C GLU A 347 -8.61 -2.35 9.37
N GLU A 348 -9.72 -2.27 8.64
CA GLU A 348 -9.95 -3.06 7.43
C GLU A 348 -8.87 -2.79 6.37
N ARG A 349 -8.44 -1.53 6.21
CA ARG A 349 -7.33 -1.19 5.31
C ARG A 349 -6.02 -1.82 5.76
N LEU A 350 -5.73 -1.82 7.05
CA LEU A 350 -4.54 -2.47 7.62
C LEU A 350 -4.60 -3.98 7.40
N GLN A 351 -5.73 -4.62 7.68
CA GLN A 351 -5.94 -6.06 7.43
C GLN A 351 -5.75 -6.41 5.95
N ARG A 352 -6.32 -5.61 5.03
CA ARG A 352 -6.10 -5.77 3.57
C ARG A 352 -4.63 -5.58 3.18
N GLN A 353 -3.91 -4.68 3.83
CA GLN A 353 -2.49 -4.46 3.58
C GLN A 353 -1.67 -5.66 4.04
N VAL A 354 -1.94 -6.20 5.22
CA VAL A 354 -1.32 -7.42 5.75
C VAL A 354 -1.58 -8.61 4.81
N ALA A 355 -2.84 -8.85 4.44
CA ALA A 355 -3.19 -9.92 3.50
C ALA A 355 -2.50 -9.78 2.13
N ARG A 356 -2.34 -8.54 1.61
CA ARG A 356 -1.57 -8.29 0.39
C ARG A 356 -0.09 -8.60 0.57
N THR A 357 0.49 -8.25 1.72
CA THR A 357 1.91 -8.53 2.00
C THR A 357 2.17 -10.02 2.12
N GLU A 358 1.25 -10.77 2.75
CA GLU A 358 1.28 -12.24 2.84
C GLU A 358 1.15 -12.89 1.46
N LEU A 359 0.18 -12.45 0.65
CA LEU A 359 0.04 -12.94 -0.73
C LEU A 359 1.31 -12.70 -1.55
N HIS A 360 1.94 -11.53 -1.41
CA HIS A 360 3.20 -11.24 -2.08
C HIS A 360 4.35 -12.11 -1.58
N ALA A 361 4.38 -12.48 -0.29
CA ALA A 361 5.36 -13.42 0.24
C ALA A 361 5.17 -14.81 -0.39
N LEU A 362 3.95 -15.34 -0.39
CA LEU A 362 3.63 -16.63 -1.02
C LEU A 362 4.00 -16.66 -2.51
N LEU A 363 3.72 -15.59 -3.25
CA LEU A 363 4.11 -15.50 -4.66
C LEU A 363 5.63 -15.45 -4.88
N ARG A 364 6.40 -14.91 -3.92
CA ARG A 364 7.87 -14.96 -3.96
C ARG A 364 8.35 -16.38 -3.70
N ASP A 365 7.77 -17.08 -2.73
CA ASP A 365 8.13 -18.45 -2.39
C ASP A 365 7.83 -19.42 -3.55
N CYS A 366 6.65 -19.31 -4.18
CA CYS A 366 6.35 -20.05 -5.41
C CYS A 366 7.32 -19.74 -6.55
N ARG A 367 7.83 -18.50 -6.63
CA ARG A 367 8.81 -18.11 -7.65
C ARG A 367 10.18 -18.71 -7.34
N THR A 368 10.62 -18.73 -6.09
CA THR A 368 11.90 -19.35 -5.70
C THR A 368 11.86 -20.86 -5.94
N GLU A 369 10.78 -21.55 -5.56
CA GLU A 369 10.58 -22.97 -5.84
C GLU A 369 10.65 -23.27 -7.35
N ARG A 370 10.01 -22.44 -8.19
CA ARG A 370 10.10 -22.59 -9.65
C ARG A 370 11.51 -22.38 -10.17
N LEU A 371 12.26 -21.42 -9.61
CA LEU A 371 13.65 -21.18 -10.01
C LEU A 371 14.56 -22.35 -9.60
N GLU A 372 14.35 -22.94 -8.43
CA GLU A 372 15.04 -24.13 -7.95
C GLU A 372 14.70 -25.37 -8.79
N ALA A 373 13.43 -25.57 -9.13
CA ALA A 373 13.02 -26.65 -10.04
C ALA A 373 13.67 -26.48 -11.43
N ASN A 374 13.73 -25.25 -11.93
CA ASN A 374 14.39 -24.94 -13.20
C ASN A 374 15.91 -25.12 -13.14
N SER A 375 16.57 -24.76 -12.03
CA SER A 375 18.01 -24.96 -11.84
C SER A 375 18.34 -26.46 -11.77
N ALA A 376 17.55 -27.24 -11.03
CA ALA A 376 17.67 -28.69 -10.97
C ALA A 376 17.46 -29.35 -12.35
N HIS A 377 16.50 -28.86 -13.14
CA HIS A 377 16.31 -29.35 -14.51
C HIS A 377 17.50 -29.04 -15.41
N ARG A 378 18.03 -27.81 -15.36
CA ARG A 378 19.24 -27.41 -16.10
C ARG A 378 20.44 -28.25 -15.71
N GLU A 379 20.62 -28.53 -14.42
CA GLU A 379 21.70 -29.39 -13.95
C GLU A 379 21.58 -30.81 -14.51
N LYS A 380 20.38 -31.40 -14.50
CA LYS A 380 20.12 -32.70 -15.14
C LYS A 380 20.44 -32.69 -16.64
N GLN A 381 20.08 -31.63 -17.36
CA GLN A 381 20.41 -31.47 -18.78
C GLN A 381 21.94 -31.40 -19.00
N LEU A 382 22.66 -30.63 -18.17
CA LEU A 382 24.11 -30.53 -18.24
C LEU A 382 24.79 -31.88 -17.97
N ARG A 383 24.33 -32.62 -16.95
CA ARG A 383 24.80 -33.98 -16.66
C ARG A 383 24.58 -34.91 -17.86
N ALA A 384 23.38 -34.91 -18.43
CA ALA A 384 23.06 -35.73 -19.60
C ALA A 384 23.90 -35.36 -20.84
N TRP A 385 24.13 -34.07 -21.07
CA TRP A 385 25.00 -33.58 -22.14
C TRP A 385 26.45 -34.03 -21.94
N ASN A 386 26.99 -33.88 -20.73
CA ASN A 386 28.34 -34.34 -20.37
C ASN A 386 28.50 -35.85 -20.58
N CYS A 387 27.51 -36.67 -20.18
CA CYS A 387 27.54 -38.11 -20.43
C CYS A 387 27.57 -38.43 -21.94
N ARG A 388 26.76 -37.76 -22.76
CA ARG A 388 26.78 -37.95 -24.22
C ARG A 388 28.11 -37.55 -24.84
N ARG A 389 28.68 -36.44 -24.39
CA ARG A 389 30.00 -35.97 -24.83
C ARG A 389 31.09 -36.98 -24.49
N MET A 390 31.13 -37.50 -23.26
CA MET A 390 32.09 -38.52 -22.84
C MET A 390 31.96 -39.81 -23.68
N LEU A 391 30.74 -40.27 -23.94
CA LEU A 391 30.48 -41.43 -24.80
C LEU A 391 30.94 -41.19 -26.25
N GLN A 392 30.80 -39.96 -26.75
CA GLN A 392 31.28 -39.60 -28.08
C GLN A 392 32.81 -39.57 -28.14
N GLU A 393 33.47 -38.98 -27.15
CA GLU A 393 34.92 -39.00 -27.00
C GLU A 393 35.44 -40.45 -26.93
N GLU A 394 34.81 -41.32 -26.16
CA GLU A 394 35.16 -42.75 -26.09
C GLU A 394 34.98 -43.46 -27.44
N ARG A 395 33.90 -43.18 -28.18
CA ARG A 395 33.70 -43.73 -29.53
C ARG A 395 34.78 -43.28 -30.49
N LEU A 396 35.18 -42.00 -30.43
CA LEU A 396 36.26 -41.46 -31.25
C LEU A 396 37.59 -42.12 -30.88
N GLN A 397 37.90 -42.28 -29.59
CA GLN A 397 39.09 -43.01 -29.14
C GLN A 397 39.10 -44.45 -29.65
N ARG A 398 37.98 -45.17 -29.58
CA ARG A 398 37.85 -46.53 -30.15
C ARG A 398 38.04 -46.54 -31.66
N GLN A 399 37.56 -45.52 -32.39
CA GLN A 399 37.78 -45.40 -33.83
C GLN A 399 39.26 -45.16 -34.15
N VAL A 400 39.91 -44.23 -33.44
CA VAL A 400 41.34 -43.95 -33.58
C VAL A 400 42.13 -45.23 -33.32
N ALA A 401 41.90 -45.93 -32.21
CA ALA A 401 42.55 -47.21 -31.90
C ALA A 401 42.31 -48.28 -32.98
N ARG A 402 41.11 -48.36 -33.57
CA ARG A 402 40.84 -49.25 -34.71
C ARG A 402 41.63 -48.85 -35.95
N THR A 403 41.70 -47.55 -36.27
CA THR A 403 42.45 -47.06 -37.43
C THR A 403 43.95 -47.26 -37.26
N GLU A 404 44.49 -47.05 -36.07
CA GLU A 404 45.87 -47.35 -35.71
C GLU A 404 46.16 -48.85 -35.85
N ARG A 405 45.29 -49.70 -35.29
CA ARG A 405 45.40 -51.16 -35.47
C ARG A 405 45.37 -51.57 -36.94
N HIS A 406 44.49 -50.96 -37.74
CA HIS A 406 44.44 -51.21 -39.19
C HIS A 406 45.68 -50.68 -39.92
N ALA A 407 46.24 -49.55 -39.50
CA ALA A 407 47.48 -49.01 -40.05
C ALA A 407 48.64 -49.99 -39.78
N LEU A 408 48.79 -50.46 -38.54
CA LEU A 408 49.76 -51.48 -38.16
C LEU A 408 49.58 -52.77 -38.99
N LEU A 409 48.33 -53.22 -39.18
CA LEU A 409 48.05 -54.38 -40.06
C LEU A 409 48.37 -54.11 -41.54
N ARG A 410 48.18 -52.88 -42.02
CA ARG A 410 48.56 -52.49 -43.39
C ARG A 410 50.06 -52.44 -43.54
N ASP A 411 50.78 -51.93 -42.56
CA ASP A 411 52.23 -51.81 -42.63
C ASP A 411 52.89 -53.18 -42.52
N THR A 412 52.46 -54.04 -41.60
CA THR A 412 52.87 -55.47 -41.58
C THR A 412 52.51 -56.19 -42.89
N ARG A 413 51.37 -55.89 -43.51
CA ARG A 413 51.02 -56.43 -44.83
C ARG A 413 51.91 -55.85 -45.94
N LYS A 414 52.24 -54.56 -45.92
CA LYS A 414 53.16 -53.93 -46.86
C LYS A 414 54.55 -54.53 -46.73
N GLU A 415 55.05 -54.75 -45.52
CA GLU A 415 56.31 -55.45 -45.25
C GLU A 415 56.29 -56.86 -45.83
N ARG A 416 55.23 -57.65 -45.56
CA ARG A 416 55.04 -58.97 -46.18
C ARG A 416 55.00 -58.89 -47.71
N LEU A 417 54.31 -57.90 -48.27
CA LEU A 417 54.22 -57.71 -49.71
C LEU A 417 55.52 -57.17 -50.32
N ALA A 418 56.31 -56.39 -49.59
CA ALA A 418 57.64 -55.94 -49.97
C ALA A 418 58.58 -57.15 -50.02
N LEU A 419 58.60 -57.99 -48.99
CA LEU A 419 59.31 -59.27 -49.00
C LEU A 419 58.89 -60.18 -50.17
N LEU A 420 57.58 -60.25 -50.46
CA LEU A 420 57.07 -60.98 -51.63
C LEU A 420 57.42 -60.29 -52.95
N ARG A 421 57.49 -58.96 -52.99
CA ARG A 421 57.91 -58.17 -54.17
C ARG A 421 59.38 -58.35 -54.42
N ASP A 422 60.23 -58.37 -53.41
CA ASP A 422 61.65 -58.66 -53.54
C ASP A 422 61.84 -60.09 -54.03
N ARG A 423 61.10 -61.06 -53.46
CA ARG A 423 61.03 -62.43 -54.00
C ARG A 423 60.52 -62.50 -55.44
N ARG A 424 59.58 -61.63 -55.83
CA ARG A 424 59.04 -61.58 -57.19
C ARG A 424 59.91 -60.77 -58.14
N ALA A 425 60.68 -59.80 -57.66
CA ALA A 425 61.65 -59.01 -58.39
C ALA A 425 62.82 -59.91 -58.76
N MET A 426 63.31 -60.72 -57.82
CA MET A 426 64.23 -61.83 -58.08
C MET A 426 63.66 -62.78 -59.17
N ARG A 427 62.39 -63.21 -59.02
CA ARG A 427 61.72 -64.03 -60.06
C ARG A 427 61.40 -63.30 -61.37
N ARG A 428 61.43 -61.95 -61.39
CA ARG A 428 61.19 -61.13 -62.58
C ARG A 428 62.50 -60.85 -63.28
N GLU A 429 63.61 -60.71 -62.58
CA GLU A 429 64.95 -60.82 -63.17
C GLU A 429 65.10 -62.20 -63.83
N ASP A 430 64.68 -63.28 -63.16
CA ASP A 430 64.64 -64.64 -63.74
C ASP A 430 63.66 -64.78 -64.94
N ARG A 431 62.61 -63.92 -65.03
CA ARG A 431 61.58 -63.96 -66.10
C ARG A 431 61.79 -62.96 -67.22
N ASP A 432 62.45 -61.85 -66.98
CA ASP A 432 62.83 -60.84 -67.96
C ASP A 432 64.04 -61.33 -68.77
N GLU A 433 64.80 -62.29 -68.23
CA GLU A 433 65.73 -63.15 -68.98
C GLU A 433 64.99 -64.16 -69.90
N ALA A 434 63.81 -64.63 -69.51
CA ALA A 434 62.97 -65.56 -70.30
C ALA A 434 61.98 -64.87 -71.28
N SER A 435 61.72 -63.56 -71.15
CA SER A 435 60.67 -62.86 -71.91
C SER A 435 61.16 -62.13 -73.17
N ARG A 436 62.46 -62.21 -73.50
CA ARG A 436 63.03 -61.71 -74.77
C ARG A 436 62.69 -62.57 -76.01
N ARG A 437 61.79 -63.55 -75.88
CA ARG A 437 61.27 -64.37 -76.99
C ARG A 437 59.75 -64.47 -76.92
N LYS A 438 59.04 -63.39 -77.21
CA LYS A 438 57.58 -63.46 -77.42
C LYS A 438 57.18 -62.76 -78.71
N GLN A 439 56.41 -63.50 -79.50
CA GLN A 439 56.05 -63.16 -80.86
C GLN A 439 55.02 -62.02 -80.94
N PRO A 440 54.98 -61.26 -82.06
CA PRO A 440 54.17 -60.05 -82.22
C PRO A 440 52.64 -60.21 -82.10
N SER A 441 52.10 -61.42 -82.09
CA SER A 441 50.65 -61.68 -82.07
C SER A 441 49.99 -61.44 -80.69
N GLU A 442 50.74 -61.55 -79.59
CA GLU A 442 50.23 -61.28 -78.22
C GLU A 442 50.11 -59.76 -77.92
N LEU A 443 50.85 -58.92 -78.65
CA LEU A 443 50.81 -57.45 -78.50
C LEU A 443 49.49 -56.86 -79.04
N VAL A 444 48.94 -57.44 -80.11
CA VAL A 444 47.66 -56.99 -80.69
C VAL A 444 46.48 -57.33 -79.78
N GLN A 445 46.45 -58.54 -79.18
CA GLN A 445 45.38 -58.92 -78.23
C GLN A 445 45.41 -58.07 -76.95
N ASN A 446 46.61 -57.68 -76.48
CA ASN A 446 46.74 -56.80 -75.32
C ASN A 446 46.33 -55.35 -75.64
N LEU A 447 46.56 -54.86 -76.86
CA LEU A 447 46.05 -53.57 -77.31
C LEU A 447 44.52 -53.56 -77.42
N VAL A 448 43.90 -54.64 -77.92
CA VAL A 448 42.43 -54.79 -77.94
C VAL A 448 41.85 -54.78 -76.52
N ARG A 449 42.40 -55.58 -75.60
CA ARG A 449 41.97 -55.59 -74.18
C ARG A 449 42.23 -54.26 -73.45
N ARG A 450 43.21 -53.48 -73.90
CA ARG A 450 43.48 -52.13 -73.38
C ARG A 450 42.45 -51.13 -73.91
N TRP A 451 42.09 -51.26 -75.18
CA TRP A 451 41.06 -50.44 -75.82
C TRP A 451 39.66 -50.71 -75.22
N GLU A 452 39.27 -51.96 -74.99
CA GLU A 452 38.00 -52.32 -74.34
C GLU A 452 37.88 -51.77 -72.90
N ARG A 453 39.00 -51.74 -72.16
CA ARG A 453 39.08 -51.12 -70.83
C ARG A 453 38.89 -49.61 -70.89
N LEU A 454 39.50 -48.93 -71.87
CA LEU A 454 39.32 -47.50 -72.08
C LEU A 454 37.88 -47.16 -72.53
N GLN A 455 37.27 -48.00 -73.37
CA GLN A 455 35.85 -47.88 -73.74
C GLN A 455 34.94 -48.02 -72.51
N SER A 456 35.18 -49.03 -71.68
CA SER A 456 34.43 -49.25 -70.44
C SER A 456 34.60 -48.09 -69.45
N GLN A 457 35.79 -47.50 -69.39
CA GLN A 457 36.07 -46.33 -68.56
C GLN A 457 35.33 -45.07 -69.05
N ARG A 458 35.29 -44.84 -70.37
CA ARG A 458 34.48 -43.75 -70.96
C ARG A 458 32.99 -43.92 -70.67
N ARG A 459 32.45 -45.14 -70.74
CA ARG A 459 31.04 -45.41 -70.39
C ARG A 459 30.75 -45.12 -68.91
N ARG A 460 31.67 -45.47 -68.00
CA ARG A 460 31.53 -45.14 -66.57
C ARG A 460 31.63 -43.65 -66.29
N GLN A 461 32.49 -42.93 -66.99
CA GLN A 461 32.59 -41.47 -66.89
C GLN A 461 31.32 -40.79 -67.42
N ALA A 462 30.77 -41.23 -68.55
CA ALA A 462 29.49 -40.74 -69.07
C ALA A 462 28.33 -40.99 -68.08
N ALA A 463 28.27 -42.18 -67.47
CA ALA A 463 27.28 -42.49 -66.44
C ALA A 463 27.43 -41.64 -65.18
N ALA A 464 28.67 -41.34 -64.77
CA ALA A 464 28.95 -40.47 -63.62
C ALA A 464 28.52 -39.02 -63.86
N VAL A 465 28.71 -38.51 -65.08
CA VAL A 465 28.25 -37.16 -65.47
C VAL A 465 26.73 -37.07 -65.40
N LEU A 466 26.00 -38.06 -65.94
CA LEU A 466 24.54 -38.12 -65.85
C LEU A 466 24.04 -38.22 -64.40
N GLN A 467 24.71 -38.98 -63.53
CA GLN A 467 24.37 -39.02 -62.10
C GLN A 467 24.62 -37.69 -61.39
N GLN A 468 25.67 -36.96 -61.78
CA GLN A 468 25.95 -35.64 -61.22
C GLN A 468 24.91 -34.61 -61.64
N GLU A 469 24.40 -34.66 -62.88
CA GLU A 469 23.31 -33.82 -63.35
C GLU A 469 22.00 -34.11 -62.61
N LEU A 470 21.64 -35.39 -62.43
CA LEU A 470 20.48 -35.78 -61.63
C LEU A 470 20.60 -35.34 -60.16
N ALA A 471 21.80 -35.41 -59.57
CA ALA A 471 22.04 -34.93 -58.21
C ALA A 471 21.87 -33.41 -58.10
N LYS A 472 22.34 -32.65 -59.10
CA LYS A 472 22.14 -31.19 -59.17
C LYS A 472 20.65 -30.83 -59.30
N GLN A 473 19.90 -31.55 -60.14
CA GLN A 473 18.45 -31.37 -60.26
C GLN A 473 17.73 -31.65 -58.93
N ARG A 474 18.08 -32.73 -58.23
CA ARG A 474 17.52 -33.03 -56.90
C ARG A 474 17.86 -31.95 -55.87
N ALA A 475 19.10 -31.45 -55.86
CA ALA A 475 19.49 -30.36 -54.97
C ALA A 475 18.69 -29.07 -55.24
N ALA A 476 18.45 -28.73 -56.51
CA ALA A 476 17.63 -27.59 -56.90
C ALA A 476 16.17 -27.75 -56.44
N THR A 477 15.56 -28.92 -56.64
CA THR A 477 14.18 -29.18 -56.16
C THR A 477 14.07 -29.07 -54.63
N LEU A 478 15.04 -29.58 -53.87
CA LEU A 478 15.06 -29.45 -52.41
C LEU A 478 15.25 -28.00 -51.96
N SER A 479 16.02 -27.19 -52.68
CA SER A 479 16.16 -25.76 -52.42
C SER A 479 14.81 -25.05 -52.59
N ASN A 480 14.11 -25.31 -53.70
CA ASN A 480 12.79 -24.73 -53.97
C ASN A 480 11.76 -25.16 -52.92
N CYS A 481 11.76 -26.43 -52.49
CA CYS A 481 10.88 -26.91 -51.42
C CYS A 481 11.16 -26.20 -50.08
N LYS A 482 12.43 -25.93 -49.75
CA LYS A 482 12.81 -25.19 -48.53
C LYS A 482 12.36 -23.73 -48.59
N GLU A 483 12.47 -23.08 -49.75
CA GLU A 483 11.98 -21.70 -49.94
C GLU A 483 10.46 -21.62 -49.81
N LEU A 484 9.73 -22.55 -50.43
CA LEU A 484 8.27 -22.63 -50.26
C LEU A 484 7.86 -22.87 -48.80
N ALA A 485 8.59 -23.70 -48.07
CA ALA A 485 8.36 -23.91 -46.64
C ALA A 485 8.61 -22.64 -45.81
N LYS A 486 9.67 -21.87 -46.13
CA LYS A 486 9.94 -20.56 -45.51
C LYS A 486 8.82 -19.57 -45.80
N GLN A 487 8.38 -19.45 -47.05
CA GLN A 487 7.27 -18.57 -47.44
C GLN A 487 5.97 -18.93 -46.71
N ARG A 488 5.62 -20.22 -46.62
CA ARG A 488 4.45 -20.68 -45.86
C ARG A 488 4.56 -20.36 -44.36
N SER A 489 5.76 -20.48 -43.77
CA SER A 489 5.99 -20.14 -42.37
C SER A 489 5.82 -18.63 -42.12
N ALA A 490 6.33 -17.79 -43.02
CA ALA A 490 6.17 -16.33 -42.96
C ALA A 490 4.70 -15.92 -43.07
N ALA A 491 3.97 -16.48 -44.04
CA ALA A 491 2.54 -16.24 -44.21
C ALA A 491 1.71 -16.62 -42.95
N ARG A 492 2.07 -17.72 -42.27
CA ARG A 492 1.42 -18.11 -41.00
C ARG A 492 1.67 -17.12 -39.87
N VAL A 493 2.88 -16.56 -39.77
CA VAL A 493 3.22 -15.54 -38.76
C VAL A 493 2.44 -14.26 -39.02
N GLU A 494 2.36 -13.84 -40.27
CA GLU A 494 1.61 -12.63 -40.68
C GLU A 494 0.10 -12.79 -40.43
N LEU A 495 -0.45 -13.97 -40.68
CA LEU A 495 -1.85 -14.26 -40.40
C LEU A 495 -2.16 -14.25 -38.89
N ARG A 496 -1.23 -14.74 -38.05
CA ARG A 496 -1.34 -14.63 -36.58
C ARG A 496 -1.28 -13.18 -36.11
N ARG A 497 -0.38 -12.38 -36.68
CA ARG A 497 -0.29 -10.94 -36.40
C ARG A 497 -1.59 -10.22 -36.75
N CYS A 498 -2.15 -10.46 -37.95
CA CYS A 498 -3.43 -9.88 -38.36
C CYS A 498 -4.58 -10.28 -37.43
N ARG A 499 -4.62 -11.53 -36.95
CA ARG A 499 -5.62 -11.97 -35.95
C ARG A 499 -5.46 -11.26 -34.62
N ALA A 500 -4.23 -11.15 -34.11
CA ALA A 500 -3.94 -10.43 -32.87
C ALA A 500 -4.34 -8.95 -32.96
N GLU A 501 -4.03 -8.28 -34.07
CA GLU A 501 -4.44 -6.88 -34.30
C GLU A 501 -5.98 -6.73 -34.36
N ARG A 502 -6.70 -7.69 -34.94
CA ARG A 502 -8.18 -7.70 -34.90
C ARG A 502 -8.72 -7.91 -33.50
N GLU A 503 -8.15 -8.83 -32.73
CA GLU A 503 -8.55 -9.09 -31.34
C GLU A 503 -8.28 -7.88 -30.44
N GLU A 504 -7.15 -7.20 -30.60
CA GLU A 504 -6.84 -5.97 -29.88
C GLU A 504 -7.83 -4.86 -30.22
N ARG A 505 -8.17 -4.67 -31.51
CA ARG A 505 -9.22 -3.72 -31.91
C ARG A 505 -10.57 -4.09 -31.31
N TRP A 506 -10.94 -5.37 -31.33
CA TRP A 506 -12.20 -5.85 -30.75
C TRP A 506 -12.24 -5.63 -29.23
N ARG A 507 -11.14 -5.90 -28.52
CA ARG A 507 -11.01 -5.63 -27.07
C ARG A 507 -11.06 -4.14 -26.78
N TRP A 508 -10.43 -3.31 -27.61
CA TRP A 508 -10.48 -1.86 -27.48
C TRP A 508 -11.92 -1.36 -27.65
N MET A 509 -12.65 -1.81 -28.68
CA MET A 509 -14.05 -1.44 -28.90
C MET A 509 -15.01 -1.94 -27.79
N ASN A 510 -14.70 -3.07 -27.14
CA ASN A 510 -15.55 -3.68 -26.10
C ASN A 510 -15.07 -3.44 -24.67
N ARG A 511 -14.18 -2.46 -24.44
CA ARG A 511 -13.82 -2.05 -23.08
C ARG A 511 -15.04 -1.42 -22.41
N ARG A 512 -15.46 -1.98 -21.27
CA ARG A 512 -16.57 -1.47 -20.45
C ARG A 512 -16.36 -0.05 -19.92
N ASP A 513 -15.11 0.40 -19.95
CA ASP A 513 -14.67 1.67 -19.37
C ASP A 513 -14.54 2.77 -20.43
N LEU A 514 -14.75 2.45 -21.72
CA LEU A 514 -14.79 3.47 -22.77
C LEU A 514 -16.12 4.20 -22.70
N THR A 515 -16.06 5.46 -22.27
CA THR A 515 -17.22 6.34 -22.32
C THR A 515 -17.46 6.79 -23.77
N MET A 516 -18.70 7.11 -24.12
CA MET A 516 -19.03 7.68 -25.44
C MET A 516 -18.20 8.92 -25.78
N ALA A 517 -17.73 9.67 -24.77
CA ALA A 517 -16.84 10.81 -24.93
C ALA A 517 -15.44 10.43 -25.44
N ASP A 518 -14.93 9.25 -25.06
CA ASP A 518 -13.64 8.73 -25.52
C ASP A 518 -13.71 8.20 -26.97
N MET A 519 -14.87 7.64 -27.37
CA MET A 519 -15.07 7.12 -28.73
C MET A 519 -15.27 8.22 -29.78
N LEU A 520 -15.93 9.32 -29.42
CA LEU A 520 -16.22 10.39 -30.37
C LEU A 520 -15.06 11.36 -30.59
N GLY A 521 -13.98 11.20 -29.82
CA GLY A 521 -12.86 12.13 -29.78
C GLY A 521 -13.33 13.48 -29.23
N GLN A 522 -12.62 14.01 -28.25
CA GLN A 522 -12.76 15.42 -27.88
C GLN A 522 -12.35 16.27 -29.10
N ARG A 523 -13.28 16.57 -30.00
CA ARG A 523 -13.20 17.76 -30.83
C ARG A 523 -13.39 18.92 -29.86
N ALA A 524 -12.27 19.36 -29.30
CA ALA A 524 -12.16 20.55 -28.48
C ALA A 524 -12.81 21.72 -29.23
N LEU A 525 -13.80 22.32 -28.57
CA LEU A 525 -14.17 23.72 -28.77
C LEU A 525 -13.24 24.59 -27.94
#